data_AF-A0A562VPA9-F1
#
_entry.id   AF-A0A562VPA9-F1
#
_cell.length_a   1.000
_cell.length_b   1.000
_cell.length_c   1.000
_cell.angle_alpha   90.00
_cell.angle_beta   90.00
_cell.angle_gamma   90.00
#
_symmetry.space_group_name_H-M   'P 1'
#
loop_
_entity.id
_entity.type
_entity.pdbx_description
1 polymer ?
#
loop_
_entity_poly.entity_id
_entity_poly.type
_entity_poly.pdbx_seq_one_letter_code
_entity_poly.pdbx_strand_id
1 'polypeptide(L)'
;MICRILSRGFSAIAFAGIALMLVVQSAVAAEPVNKPVCLSCHASQQGKGGRPVVAWQNSIHAQNGISCNHCHGGDPSDSVNAMSPERGFLGAPKEAAVPAFCGRCHVGIRDDYLNSAHGRALGRGGPTCVTCHGSHDVRKVTLDLINEKRCSSCHPYARAGAIKEAMATNESRIVQMERDLARLRQKGVDTAEQEKKLFALKNRYHRLFHNVDVNRVVGEEAAIGKELDAQRTFLTDRQNEQHQRKVWGALVVGLLLLVALACHLLKKTYE
;
A
#
# COMPACT_ATOMS: atom_id res chain seq x y z
N MET A 1 -15.00 73.41 -36.93
CA MET A 1 -13.55 73.68 -36.94
C MET A 1 -13.17 74.15 -35.53
N ILE A 2 -12.18 73.51 -34.88
CA ILE A 2 -11.37 74.00 -33.73
C ILE A 2 -12.12 74.01 -32.37
N CYS A 3 -11.61 73.63 -31.18
CA CYS A 3 -10.45 72.93 -30.62
C CYS A 3 -10.74 72.98 -29.08
N ARG A 4 -10.90 71.87 -28.35
CA ARG A 4 -9.90 71.14 -27.55
C ARG A 4 -9.51 71.80 -26.17
N ILE A 5 -9.65 70.96 -25.13
CA ILE A 5 -8.86 70.77 -23.87
C ILE A 5 -9.23 71.52 -22.55
N LEU A 6 -9.30 70.69 -21.47
CA LEU A 6 -9.06 70.90 -20.01
C LEU A 6 -10.29 71.29 -19.16
N SER A 7 -10.58 70.71 -17.99
CA SER A 7 -9.87 69.75 -17.13
C SER A 7 -10.73 69.28 -15.94
N ARG A 8 -10.45 68.04 -15.48
CA ARG A 8 -10.43 67.56 -14.07
C ARG A 8 -11.75 67.29 -13.30
N GLY A 9 -11.87 66.03 -12.88
CA GLY A 9 -12.14 65.68 -11.47
C GLY A 9 -13.34 64.76 -11.24
N PHE A 10 -13.15 63.75 -10.38
CA PHE A 10 -14.16 62.89 -9.72
C PHE A 10 -14.86 61.85 -10.62
N SER A 11 -14.95 60.57 -10.32
CA SER A 11 -14.65 59.78 -9.13
C SER A 11 -14.35 58.34 -9.55
N ALA A 12 -13.13 57.87 -9.29
CA ALA A 12 -12.85 56.46 -9.07
C ALA A 12 -12.74 56.31 -7.55
N ILE A 13 -13.72 55.67 -6.89
CA ILE A 13 -13.66 54.99 -5.58
C ILE A 13 -15.10 54.52 -5.33
N ALA A 14 -15.41 53.27 -5.66
CA ALA A 14 -16.63 52.61 -5.18
C ALA A 14 -16.57 51.08 -5.31
N PHE A 15 -15.40 50.44 -5.13
CA PHE A 15 -15.34 48.96 -5.05
C PHE A 15 -14.18 48.46 -4.18
N ALA A 16 -13.91 49.15 -3.06
CA ALA A 16 -12.96 48.70 -2.04
C ALA A 16 -13.69 48.64 -0.69
N GLY A 17 -14.48 47.59 -0.48
CA GLY A 17 -15.26 47.47 0.76
C GLY A 17 -15.90 46.12 1.08
N ILE A 18 -15.74 45.09 0.23
CA ILE A 18 -16.36 43.76 0.46
C ILE A 18 -15.32 42.64 0.24
N ALA A 19 -14.10 42.82 0.74
CA ALA A 19 -13.04 41.80 0.64
C ALA A 19 -12.24 41.62 1.93
N LEU A 20 -12.80 42.01 3.09
CA LEU A 20 -12.12 41.90 4.39
C LEU A 20 -12.94 41.23 5.51
N MET A 21 -13.98 40.47 5.18
CA MET A 21 -14.68 39.66 6.19
C MET A 21 -14.88 38.24 5.69
N LEU A 22 -14.46 37.29 6.55
CA LEU A 22 -14.72 35.85 6.52
C LEU A 22 -13.77 34.98 5.68
N VAL A 23 -12.49 35.04 5.99
CA VAL A 23 -11.63 33.85 5.94
C VAL A 23 -11.26 33.49 7.38
N VAL A 24 -12.26 33.00 8.14
CA VAL A 24 -11.99 32.19 9.33
C VAL A 24 -11.59 30.82 8.77
N GLN A 25 -10.31 30.67 8.47
CA GLN A 25 -9.73 29.34 8.26
C GLN A 25 -9.99 28.57 9.55
N SER A 26 -10.89 27.61 9.47
CA SER A 26 -10.96 26.52 10.44
C SER A 26 -9.63 25.79 10.38
N ALA A 27 -8.68 26.23 11.21
CA ALA A 27 -7.59 25.39 11.64
C ALA A 27 -8.25 24.23 12.37
N VAL A 28 -8.54 23.15 11.64
CA VAL A 28 -8.75 21.85 12.23
C VAL A 28 -7.42 21.53 12.87
N ALA A 29 -7.28 21.86 14.15
CA ALA A 29 -6.22 21.34 14.97
C ALA A 29 -6.35 19.82 14.85
N ALA A 30 -5.39 19.19 14.17
CA ALA A 30 -5.24 17.75 14.22
C ALA A 30 -5.12 17.42 15.71
N GLU A 31 -6.10 16.71 16.27
CA GLU A 31 -6.00 16.24 17.64
C GLU A 31 -4.66 15.49 17.77
N PRO A 32 -3.92 15.70 18.87
CA PRO A 32 -2.73 14.92 19.10
C PRO A 32 -3.16 13.45 19.08
N VAL A 33 -2.67 12.68 18.11
CA VAL A 33 -2.80 11.22 18.13
C VAL A 33 -2.27 10.80 19.48
N ASN A 34 -3.18 10.49 20.40
CA ASN A 34 -2.82 10.30 21.79
C ASN A 34 -1.96 9.04 21.81
N LYS A 35 -0.65 9.22 21.98
CA LYS A 35 0.30 8.11 21.88
C LYS A 35 -0.10 7.10 22.95
N PRO A 36 -0.30 5.82 22.60
CA PRO A 36 -0.64 4.79 23.57
C PRO A 36 0.31 4.84 24.76
N VAL A 37 -0.21 4.75 25.98
CA VAL A 37 0.62 4.87 27.19
C VAL A 37 1.78 3.87 27.19
N CYS A 38 1.59 2.70 26.57
CA CYS A 38 2.63 1.71 26.34
C CYS A 38 3.91 2.35 25.76
N LEU A 39 3.78 3.20 24.73
CA LEU A 39 4.92 3.86 24.10
C LEU A 39 5.52 4.95 25.00
N SER A 40 4.69 5.70 25.72
CA SER A 40 5.15 6.77 26.62
C SER A 40 6.06 6.24 27.72
N CYS A 41 5.74 5.07 28.29
CA CYS A 41 6.56 4.45 29.33
C CYS A 41 7.69 3.59 28.75
N HIS A 42 7.44 2.78 27.72
CA HIS A 42 8.47 1.86 27.22
C HIS A 42 9.53 2.56 26.34
N ALA A 43 9.23 3.68 25.69
CA ALA A 43 10.21 4.38 24.85
C ALA A 43 11.42 4.91 25.64
N SER A 44 11.24 5.23 26.92
CA SER A 44 12.31 5.73 27.80
C SER A 44 13.04 4.61 28.57
N GLN A 45 12.57 3.37 28.48
CA GLN A 45 13.18 2.24 29.19
C GLN A 45 14.39 1.69 28.44
N GLN A 46 15.38 1.22 29.19
CA GLN A 46 16.51 0.48 28.61
C GLN A 46 16.23 -1.02 28.57
N GLY A 47 17.01 -1.75 27.77
CA GLY A 47 16.97 -3.22 27.73
C GLY A 47 15.64 -3.78 27.23
N LYS A 48 15.09 -4.76 27.94
CA LYS A 48 13.91 -5.54 27.50
C LYS A 48 12.64 -4.70 27.35
N GLY A 49 12.53 -3.59 28.07
CA GLY A 49 11.37 -2.68 28.03
C GLY A 49 11.32 -1.80 26.78
N GLY A 50 12.45 -1.15 26.43
CA GLY A 50 12.47 -0.21 25.31
C GLY A 50 12.95 -0.77 23.96
N ARG A 51 13.73 -1.86 23.94
CA ARG A 51 14.17 -2.47 22.68
C ARG A 51 13.02 -2.83 21.72
N PRO A 52 11.88 -3.40 22.19
CA PRO A 52 10.73 -3.66 21.33
C PRO A 52 10.15 -2.39 20.69
N VAL A 53 10.21 -1.24 21.38
CA VAL A 53 9.68 0.03 20.86
C VAL A 53 10.47 0.48 19.62
N VAL A 54 11.81 0.47 19.72
CA VAL A 54 12.70 0.85 18.61
C VAL A 54 12.51 -0.09 17.41
N ALA A 55 12.39 -1.40 17.66
CA ALA A 55 12.14 -2.38 16.61
C ALA A 55 10.76 -2.17 15.95
N TRP A 56 9.72 -1.96 16.77
CA TRP A 56 8.35 -1.78 16.32
C TRP A 56 8.15 -0.52 15.49
N GLN A 57 8.81 0.59 15.81
CA GLN A 57 8.69 1.85 15.06
C GLN A 57 8.99 1.71 13.56
N ASN A 58 9.86 0.76 13.20
CA ASN A 58 10.24 0.51 11.81
C ASN A 58 9.35 -0.54 11.10
N SER A 59 8.40 -1.13 11.83
CA SER A 59 7.55 -2.21 11.33
C SER A 59 6.42 -1.72 10.43
N ILE A 60 5.91 -2.62 9.60
CA ILE A 60 4.68 -2.40 8.82
C ILE A 60 3.48 -2.17 9.74
N HIS A 61 3.49 -2.76 10.94
CA HIS A 61 2.42 -2.58 11.93
C HIS A 61 2.38 -1.15 12.48
N ALA A 62 3.53 -0.56 12.81
CA ALA A 62 3.59 0.84 13.22
C ALA A 62 3.10 1.79 12.11
N GLN A 63 3.52 1.54 10.86
CA GLN A 63 3.08 2.30 9.69
C GLN A 63 1.55 2.24 9.45
N ASN A 64 0.89 1.19 9.95
CA ASN A 64 -0.56 0.98 9.83
C ASN A 64 -1.32 1.22 11.15
N GLY A 65 -0.71 1.90 12.13
CA GLY A 65 -1.37 2.25 13.40
C GLY A 65 -1.60 1.10 14.38
N ILE A 66 -1.01 -0.09 14.13
CA ILE A 66 -1.13 -1.25 15.01
C ILE A 66 -0.15 -1.13 16.17
N SER A 67 -0.61 -0.52 17.26
CA SER A 67 0.07 -0.36 18.56
C SER A 67 0.27 -1.70 19.31
N CYS A 68 1.12 -1.67 20.35
CA CYS A 68 1.50 -2.79 21.22
C CYS A 68 0.31 -3.60 21.74
N ASN A 69 -0.75 -2.90 22.16
CA ASN A 69 -1.94 -3.48 22.78
C ASN A 69 -2.79 -4.32 21.80
N HIS A 70 -2.70 -4.08 20.49
CA HIS A 70 -3.39 -4.91 19.51
C HIS A 70 -2.86 -6.35 19.48
N CYS A 71 -1.60 -6.55 19.85
CA CYS A 71 -0.98 -7.88 19.97
C CYS A 71 -0.97 -8.36 21.42
N HIS A 72 -0.40 -7.54 22.31
CA HIS A 72 -0.14 -7.90 23.71
C HIS A 72 -1.34 -7.68 24.64
N GLY A 73 -2.45 -7.11 24.14
CA GLY A 73 -3.60 -6.74 24.98
C GLY A 73 -3.26 -5.60 25.93
N GLY A 74 -3.99 -5.53 27.04
CA GLY A 74 -3.86 -4.43 28.00
C GLY A 74 -4.65 -3.20 27.60
N ASP A 75 -4.60 -2.19 28.46
CA ASP A 75 -5.34 -0.93 28.29
C ASP A 75 -4.38 0.22 27.95
N PRO A 76 -4.40 0.76 26.72
CA PRO A 76 -3.52 1.85 26.32
C PRO A 76 -3.87 3.20 26.96
N SER A 77 -4.98 3.29 27.71
CA SER A 77 -5.46 4.52 28.36
C SER A 77 -5.22 4.56 29.88
N ASP A 78 -4.95 3.42 30.52
CA ASP A 78 -4.70 3.30 31.96
C ASP A 78 -3.22 3.14 32.23
N SER A 79 -2.51 4.22 32.57
CA SER A 79 -1.05 4.18 32.79
C SER A 79 -0.60 3.34 33.97
N VAL A 80 -1.48 3.11 34.94
CA VAL A 80 -1.15 2.40 36.17
C VAL A 80 -1.38 0.90 35.98
N ASN A 81 -2.47 0.52 35.32
CA ASN A 81 -2.86 -0.88 35.17
C ASN A 81 -2.79 -1.41 33.72
N ALA A 82 -2.15 -0.68 32.79
CA ALA A 82 -2.08 -1.04 31.37
C ALA A 82 -1.70 -2.50 31.10
N MET A 83 -0.79 -3.06 31.91
CA MET A 83 -0.25 -4.42 31.75
C MET A 83 -0.86 -5.44 32.74
N SER A 84 -1.96 -5.11 33.41
CA SER A 84 -2.59 -6.04 34.34
C SER A 84 -3.38 -7.14 33.60
N PRO A 85 -3.46 -8.37 34.15
CA PRO A 85 -4.31 -9.42 33.58
C PRO A 85 -5.79 -9.01 33.49
N GLU A 86 -6.28 -8.21 34.44
CA GLU A 86 -7.66 -7.70 34.48
C GLU A 86 -7.95 -6.76 33.31
N ARG A 87 -6.93 -6.05 32.82
CA ARG A 87 -6.99 -5.24 31.58
C ARG A 87 -6.75 -6.07 30.32
N GLY A 88 -6.72 -7.40 30.43
CA GLY A 88 -6.53 -8.30 29.30
C GLY A 88 -5.10 -8.29 28.74
N PHE A 89 -4.10 -7.94 29.55
CA PHE A 89 -2.70 -8.04 29.12
C PHE A 89 -2.26 -9.50 29.01
N LEU A 90 -1.67 -9.83 27.87
CA LEU A 90 -1.32 -11.19 27.47
C LEU A 90 0.17 -11.48 27.64
N GLY A 91 0.99 -10.44 27.81
CA GLY A 91 2.45 -10.58 27.87
C GLY A 91 3.07 -11.09 26.57
N ALA A 92 4.29 -11.61 26.68
CA ALA A 92 4.98 -12.24 25.56
C ALA A 92 4.42 -13.65 25.32
N PRO A 93 3.95 -13.99 24.11
CA PRO A 93 3.42 -15.31 23.82
C PRO A 93 4.50 -16.38 23.94
N LYS A 94 4.13 -17.55 24.46
CA LYS A 94 4.92 -18.77 24.28
C LYS A 94 4.91 -19.16 22.80
N GLU A 95 5.93 -19.91 22.37
CA GLU A 95 6.12 -20.31 20.97
C GLU A 95 4.85 -20.90 20.32
N ALA A 96 4.20 -21.85 20.98
CA ALA A 96 2.97 -22.47 20.49
C ALA A 96 1.78 -21.50 20.34
N ALA A 97 1.79 -20.37 21.04
CA ALA A 97 0.74 -19.35 20.98
C ALA A 97 1.02 -18.25 19.93
N VAL A 98 2.22 -18.20 19.34
CA VAL A 98 2.60 -17.20 18.34
C VAL A 98 1.64 -17.19 17.13
N PRO A 99 1.28 -18.33 16.52
CA PRO A 99 0.35 -18.31 15.38
C PRO A 99 -1.04 -17.78 15.75
N ALA A 100 -1.48 -17.98 16.99
CA ALA A 100 -2.75 -17.46 17.48
C ALA A 100 -2.71 -15.93 17.63
N PHE A 101 -1.57 -15.35 18.02
CA PHE A 101 -1.39 -13.89 18.08
C PHE A 101 -1.50 -13.26 16.69
N CYS A 102 -0.71 -13.74 15.72
CA CYS A 102 -0.71 -13.20 14.37
C CYS A 102 -2.06 -13.45 13.66
N GLY A 103 -2.66 -14.61 13.91
CA GLY A 103 -3.90 -15.04 13.28
C GLY A 103 -5.18 -14.37 13.80
N ARG A 104 -5.10 -13.42 14.73
CA ARG A 104 -6.25 -12.56 15.08
C ARG A 104 -6.68 -11.69 13.90
N CYS A 105 -5.70 -11.21 13.15
CA CYS A 105 -5.93 -10.42 11.94
C CYS A 105 -5.58 -11.24 10.68
N HIS A 106 -4.50 -12.02 10.72
CA HIS A 106 -4.05 -12.82 9.57
C HIS A 106 -4.63 -14.24 9.58
N VAL A 107 -5.96 -14.33 9.68
CA VAL A 107 -6.70 -15.59 9.87
C VAL A 107 -6.35 -16.63 8.78
N GLY A 108 -6.45 -16.24 7.51
CA GLY A 108 -6.16 -17.15 6.40
C GLY A 108 -4.71 -17.65 6.37
N ILE A 109 -3.76 -16.76 6.69
CA ILE A 109 -2.34 -17.13 6.78
C ILE A 109 -2.10 -18.11 7.93
N ARG A 110 -2.71 -17.88 9.09
CA ARG A 110 -2.65 -18.80 10.23
C ARG A 110 -3.16 -20.17 9.82
N ASP A 111 -4.30 -20.23 9.14
CA ASP A 111 -4.91 -21.50 8.75
C ASP A 111 -4.03 -22.25 7.73
N ASP A 112 -3.44 -21.56 6.75
CA ASP A 112 -2.49 -22.16 5.81
C ASP A 112 -1.24 -22.68 6.54
N TYR A 113 -0.71 -21.90 7.49
CA TYR A 113 0.43 -22.28 8.33
C TYR A 113 0.14 -23.50 9.20
N LEU A 114 -0.99 -23.55 9.90
CA LEU A 114 -1.35 -24.67 10.78
C LEU A 114 -1.53 -25.97 9.98
N ASN A 115 -2.01 -25.86 8.74
CA ASN A 115 -2.14 -26.98 7.81
C ASN A 115 -0.83 -27.32 7.07
N SER A 116 0.26 -26.61 7.34
CA SER A 116 1.56 -26.84 6.73
C SER A 116 2.41 -27.85 7.50
N ALA A 117 3.52 -28.30 6.90
CA ALA A 117 4.49 -29.14 7.61
C ALA A 117 5.12 -28.41 8.83
N HIS A 118 5.34 -27.10 8.72
CA HIS A 118 5.87 -26.29 9.84
C HIS A 118 4.87 -26.17 10.98
N GLY A 119 3.60 -25.91 10.68
CA GLY A 119 2.55 -25.80 11.69
C GLY A 119 2.26 -27.13 12.37
N ARG A 120 2.27 -28.26 11.65
CA ARG A 120 2.14 -29.60 12.24
C ARG A 120 3.30 -29.95 13.19
N ALA A 121 4.46 -29.33 13.02
CA ALA A 121 5.62 -29.50 13.88
C ALA A 121 5.69 -28.47 15.02
N LEU A 122 4.69 -27.60 15.17
CA LEU A 122 4.65 -26.56 16.21
C LEU A 122 4.79 -27.19 17.62
N GLY A 123 5.71 -26.66 18.42
CA GLY A 123 6.03 -27.20 19.75
C GLY A 123 6.87 -28.48 19.73
N ARG A 124 7.27 -28.97 18.55
CA ARG A 124 8.16 -30.13 18.35
C ARG A 124 9.35 -29.78 17.44
N GLY A 125 9.76 -28.51 17.44
CA GLY A 125 10.86 -28.00 16.62
C GLY A 125 10.45 -27.35 15.29
N GLY A 126 9.15 -27.21 15.02
CA GLY A 126 8.64 -26.45 13.87
C GLY A 126 8.77 -24.94 14.05
N PRO A 127 9.14 -24.18 13.00
CA PRO A 127 9.28 -22.73 13.09
C PRO A 127 7.91 -22.05 13.26
N THR A 128 7.89 -20.86 13.85
CA THR A 128 6.69 -20.02 13.99
C THR A 128 6.73 -18.82 13.05
N CYS A 129 5.69 -17.99 13.09
CA CYS A 129 5.62 -16.74 12.32
C CYS A 129 6.87 -15.86 12.55
N VAL A 130 7.30 -15.73 13.81
CA VAL A 130 8.42 -14.85 14.19
C VAL A 130 9.78 -15.43 13.80
N THR A 131 9.87 -16.74 13.56
CA THR A 131 11.09 -17.39 13.05
C THR A 131 11.48 -16.84 11.68
N CYS A 132 10.50 -16.44 10.86
CA CYS A 132 10.74 -15.87 9.53
C CYS A 132 10.56 -14.36 9.47
N HIS A 133 9.49 -13.85 10.09
CA HIS A 133 9.09 -12.45 9.97
C HIS A 133 9.63 -11.54 11.07
N GLY A 134 10.24 -12.10 12.12
CA GLY A 134 10.55 -11.36 13.35
C GLY A 134 9.30 -11.10 14.21
N SER A 135 9.49 -10.53 15.40
CA SER A 135 8.40 -10.28 16.36
C SER A 135 7.94 -8.82 16.38
N HIS A 136 8.87 -7.89 16.62
CA HIS A 136 8.59 -6.46 16.75
C HIS A 136 9.00 -5.67 15.51
N ASP A 137 10.06 -6.07 14.80
CA ASP A 137 10.48 -5.50 13.50
C ASP A 137 9.86 -6.28 12.32
N VAL A 138 8.53 -6.43 12.31
CA VAL A 138 7.82 -7.10 11.21
C VAL A 138 7.80 -6.17 10.01
N ARG A 139 8.52 -6.53 8.95
CA ARG A 139 8.65 -5.71 7.74
C ARG A 139 7.68 -6.14 6.64
N LYS A 140 7.54 -5.29 5.62
CA LYS A 140 6.91 -5.70 4.35
C LYS A 140 7.70 -6.88 3.79
N VAL A 141 6.97 -7.95 3.47
CA VAL A 141 7.56 -9.19 2.96
C VAL A 141 8.04 -9.04 1.52
N THR A 142 9.17 -9.67 1.23
CA THR A 142 9.67 -9.93 -0.12
C THR A 142 10.10 -11.40 -0.19
N LEU A 143 10.37 -11.90 -1.39
CA LEU A 143 10.94 -13.24 -1.59
C LEU A 143 12.32 -13.43 -0.94
N ASP A 144 12.96 -12.37 -0.44
CA ASP A 144 14.24 -12.46 0.28
C ASP A 144 14.12 -13.10 1.65
N LEU A 145 12.91 -13.18 2.23
CA LEU A 145 12.69 -13.98 3.44
C LEU A 145 12.96 -15.47 3.18
N ILE A 146 12.79 -15.91 1.94
CA ILE A 146 13.14 -17.25 1.47
C ILE A 146 14.62 -17.19 1.05
N ASN A 147 15.50 -17.61 1.95
CA ASN A 147 16.93 -17.60 1.72
C ASN A 147 17.61 -18.75 2.43
N GLU A 148 18.82 -19.07 1.94
CA GLU A 148 19.60 -20.20 2.43
C GLU A 148 19.92 -20.09 3.91
N LYS A 149 20.35 -18.91 4.39
CA LYS A 149 20.69 -18.69 5.81
C LYS A 149 19.53 -19.05 6.75
N ARG A 150 18.31 -18.69 6.41
CA ARG A 150 17.14 -18.91 7.27
C ARG A 150 16.64 -20.35 7.18
N CYS A 151 16.48 -20.87 5.96
CA CYS A 151 15.91 -22.19 5.74
C CYS A 151 16.88 -23.32 6.16
N SER A 152 18.17 -23.15 5.86
CA SER A 152 19.24 -24.11 6.21
C SER A 152 19.51 -24.21 7.71
N SER A 153 18.90 -23.35 8.53
CA SER A 153 18.97 -23.49 10.01
C SER A 153 18.32 -24.78 10.51
N CYS A 154 17.38 -25.36 9.74
CA CYS A 154 16.63 -26.55 10.14
C CYS A 154 16.70 -27.69 9.10
N HIS A 155 16.70 -27.37 7.81
CA HIS A 155 16.69 -28.37 6.73
C HIS A 155 17.37 -27.84 5.46
N PRO A 156 17.81 -28.69 4.51
CA PRO A 156 18.44 -28.23 3.27
C PRO A 156 17.59 -27.22 2.49
N TYR A 157 18.24 -26.23 1.87
CA TYR A 157 17.58 -25.11 1.19
C TYR A 157 16.80 -25.51 -0.07
N ALA A 158 17.12 -26.64 -0.71
CA ALA A 158 16.60 -27.02 -2.03
C ALA A 158 15.07 -26.85 -2.20
N ARG A 159 14.28 -27.29 -1.20
CA ARG A 159 12.80 -27.15 -1.25
C ARG A 159 12.33 -25.69 -1.17
N ALA A 160 12.95 -24.89 -0.32
CA ALA A 160 12.64 -23.47 -0.20
C ALA A 160 13.10 -22.69 -1.44
N GLY A 161 14.25 -23.05 -2.02
CA GLY A 161 14.75 -22.51 -3.27
C GLY A 161 13.77 -22.72 -4.43
N ALA A 162 13.25 -23.95 -4.58
CA ALA A 162 12.26 -24.26 -5.62
C ALA A 162 10.97 -23.42 -5.48
N ILE A 163 10.48 -23.23 -4.25
CA ILE A 163 9.33 -22.36 -3.98
C ILE A 163 9.64 -20.91 -4.37
N LYS A 164 10.81 -20.39 -3.95
CA LYS A 164 11.23 -19.02 -4.28
C LYS A 164 11.27 -18.79 -5.80
N GLU A 165 11.85 -19.74 -6.52
CA GLU A 165 11.97 -19.67 -7.98
C GLU A 165 10.60 -19.71 -8.66
N ALA A 166 9.72 -20.62 -8.24
CA ALA A 166 8.36 -20.71 -8.76
C ALA A 166 7.58 -19.40 -8.57
N MET A 167 7.76 -18.75 -7.42
CA MET A 167 7.06 -17.51 -7.06
C MET A 167 7.65 -16.24 -7.71
N ALA A 168 8.90 -16.28 -8.20
CA ALA A 168 9.64 -15.09 -8.65
C ALA A 168 8.99 -14.40 -9.86
N THR A 169 8.47 -15.19 -10.80
CA THR A 169 7.87 -14.64 -12.01
C THR A 169 6.63 -13.83 -11.68
N ASN A 170 5.71 -14.37 -10.88
CA ASN A 170 4.47 -13.68 -10.53
C ASN A 170 4.70 -12.49 -9.58
N GLU A 171 5.70 -12.53 -8.69
CA GLU A 171 6.12 -11.34 -7.92
C GLU A 171 6.41 -10.16 -8.85
N SER A 172 7.27 -10.39 -9.86
CA SER A 172 7.66 -9.34 -10.79
C SER A 172 6.47 -8.79 -11.59
N ARG A 173 5.54 -9.67 -11.98
CA ARG A 173 4.30 -9.31 -12.69
C ARG A 173 3.37 -8.47 -11.81
N ILE A 174 3.17 -8.86 -10.56
CA ILE A 174 2.34 -8.11 -9.60
C ILE A 174 2.92 -6.71 -9.38
N VAL A 175 4.22 -6.61 -9.10
CA VAL A 175 4.89 -5.31 -8.92
C VAL A 175 4.77 -4.44 -10.17
N GLN A 176 4.92 -5.02 -11.35
CA GLN A 176 4.76 -4.28 -12.60
C GLN A 176 3.32 -3.77 -12.79
N MET A 177 2.32 -4.62 -12.53
CA MET A 177 0.92 -4.23 -12.65
C MET A 177 0.53 -3.14 -11.64
N GLU A 178 1.04 -3.19 -10.40
CA GLU A 178 0.82 -2.11 -9.41
C GLU A 178 1.35 -0.77 -9.94
N ARG A 179 2.55 -0.76 -10.55
CA ARG A 179 3.12 0.45 -11.18
C ARG A 179 2.29 0.93 -12.37
N ASP A 180 1.83 0.01 -13.21
CA ASP A 180 1.05 0.34 -14.40
C ASP A 180 -0.32 0.93 -14.04
N LEU A 181 -1.00 0.37 -13.03
CA LEU A 181 -2.26 0.90 -12.50
C LEU A 181 -2.07 2.27 -11.87
N ALA A 182 -1.03 2.45 -11.04
CA ALA A 182 -0.74 3.75 -10.44
C ALA A 182 -0.50 4.83 -11.51
N ARG A 183 0.23 4.51 -12.59
CA ARG A 183 0.46 5.42 -13.71
C ARG A 183 -0.81 5.74 -14.48
N LEU A 184 -1.72 4.77 -14.66
CA LEU A 184 -3.02 5.00 -15.30
C LEU A 184 -3.92 5.90 -14.45
N ARG A 185 -3.97 5.65 -13.15
CA ARG A 185 -4.69 6.48 -12.18
C ARG A 185 -4.20 7.93 -12.18
N GLN A 186 -2.88 8.14 -12.21
CA GLN A 186 -2.29 9.49 -12.32
C GLN A 186 -2.69 10.22 -13.62
N LYS A 187 -3.04 9.49 -14.67
CA LYS A 187 -3.54 10.04 -15.94
C LYS A 187 -5.06 10.23 -15.97
N GLY A 188 -5.75 10.04 -14.84
CA GLY A 188 -7.20 10.17 -14.71
C GLY A 188 -8.00 8.99 -15.26
N VAL A 189 -7.36 7.83 -15.47
CA VAL A 189 -8.06 6.62 -15.92
C VAL A 189 -8.67 5.92 -14.71
N ASP A 190 -9.96 5.57 -14.81
CA ASP A 190 -10.61 4.73 -13.81
C ASP A 190 -9.98 3.33 -13.81
N THR A 191 -9.42 2.98 -12.65
CA THR A 191 -8.64 1.74 -12.42
C THR A 191 -9.17 0.95 -11.23
N ALA A 192 -10.27 1.39 -10.61
CA ALA A 192 -10.74 0.86 -9.33
C ALA A 192 -11.03 -0.65 -9.38
N GLU A 193 -11.65 -1.11 -10.47
CA GLU A 193 -11.98 -2.52 -10.64
C GLU A 193 -10.73 -3.39 -10.81
N GLN A 194 -9.72 -2.90 -11.54
CA GLN A 194 -8.48 -3.64 -11.78
C GLN A 194 -7.58 -3.63 -10.54
N GLU A 195 -7.55 -2.54 -9.78
CA GLU A 195 -6.88 -2.48 -8.47
C GLU A 195 -7.49 -3.52 -7.51
N LYS A 196 -8.82 -3.66 -7.49
CA LYS A 196 -9.52 -4.67 -6.68
C LYS A 196 -9.18 -6.10 -7.09
N LYS A 197 -9.16 -6.40 -8.40
CA LYS A 197 -8.78 -7.72 -8.92
C LYS A 197 -7.33 -8.05 -8.60
N LEU A 198 -6.40 -7.10 -8.81
CA LEU A 198 -5.00 -7.28 -8.48
C LEU A 198 -4.80 -7.46 -6.98
N PHE A 199 -5.54 -6.75 -6.14
CA PHE A 199 -5.50 -6.94 -4.69
C PHE A 199 -5.89 -8.36 -4.28
N ALA A 200 -6.97 -8.91 -4.85
CA ALA A 200 -7.38 -10.29 -4.59
C ALA A 200 -6.31 -11.31 -5.06
N LEU A 201 -5.75 -11.13 -6.26
CA LEU A 201 -4.66 -11.95 -6.78
C LEU A 201 -3.42 -11.91 -5.88
N LYS A 202 -3.00 -10.71 -5.48
CA LYS A 202 -1.85 -10.50 -4.60
C LYS A 202 -2.05 -11.17 -3.25
N ASN A 203 -3.25 -11.10 -2.67
CA ASN A 203 -3.54 -11.78 -1.41
C ASN A 203 -3.48 -13.29 -1.53
N ARG A 204 -3.97 -13.86 -2.65
CA ARG A 204 -3.87 -15.30 -2.92
C ARG A 204 -2.41 -15.71 -3.09
N TYR A 205 -1.65 -14.95 -3.89
CA TYR A 205 -0.22 -15.14 -4.12
C TYR A 205 0.59 -15.13 -2.81
N HIS A 206 0.46 -14.10 -1.98
CA HIS A 206 1.21 -14.00 -0.72
C HIS A 206 0.86 -15.11 0.30
N ARG A 207 -0.32 -15.73 0.18
CA ARG A 207 -0.71 -16.84 1.05
C ARG A 207 -0.04 -18.16 0.68
N LEU A 208 0.29 -18.38 -0.60
CA LEU A 208 0.80 -19.66 -1.10
C LEU A 208 1.96 -20.23 -0.30
N PHE A 209 2.93 -19.38 0.05
CA PHE A 209 4.11 -19.81 0.80
C PHE A 209 3.78 -20.45 2.15
N HIS A 210 2.70 -20.02 2.83
CA HIS A 210 2.41 -20.43 4.20
C HIS A 210 1.98 -21.89 4.34
N ASN A 211 1.67 -22.57 3.23
CA ASN A 211 1.43 -24.01 3.21
C ASN A 211 2.74 -24.84 3.11
N VAL A 212 3.86 -24.21 2.68
CA VAL A 212 5.19 -24.81 2.45
C VAL A 212 5.19 -26.13 1.66
N ASP A 213 4.29 -26.28 0.69
CA ASP A 213 4.21 -27.42 -0.23
C ASP A 213 4.64 -26.99 -1.63
N VAL A 214 5.74 -27.57 -2.11
CA VAL A 214 6.33 -27.23 -3.41
C VAL A 214 5.34 -27.51 -4.56
N ASN A 215 4.65 -28.64 -4.53
CA ASN A 215 3.74 -29.03 -5.61
C ASN A 215 2.52 -28.12 -5.66
N ARG A 216 1.98 -27.78 -4.48
CA ARG A 216 0.85 -26.84 -4.39
C ARG A 216 1.23 -25.46 -4.88
N VAL A 217 2.39 -24.94 -4.45
CA VAL A 217 2.87 -23.63 -4.91
C VAL A 217 3.02 -23.63 -6.43
N VAL A 218 3.73 -24.61 -7.00
CA VAL A 218 3.94 -24.67 -8.46
C VAL A 218 2.60 -24.75 -9.23
N GLY A 219 1.63 -25.52 -8.74
CA GLY A 219 0.31 -25.62 -9.36
C GLY A 219 -0.48 -24.30 -9.31
N GLU A 220 -0.52 -23.65 -8.15
CA GLU A 220 -1.26 -22.41 -7.94
C GLU A 220 -0.61 -21.21 -8.65
N GLU A 221 0.72 -21.18 -8.74
CA GLU A 221 1.48 -20.15 -9.47
C GLU A 221 1.10 -20.12 -10.96
N ALA A 222 0.87 -21.28 -11.58
CA ALA A 222 0.42 -21.34 -12.98
C ALA A 222 -0.98 -20.72 -13.17
N ALA A 223 -1.90 -20.98 -12.24
CA ALA A 223 -3.25 -20.42 -12.26
C ALA A 223 -3.23 -18.89 -12.02
N ILE A 224 -2.48 -18.43 -11.02
CA ILE A 224 -2.26 -17.00 -10.76
C ILE A 224 -1.62 -16.31 -11.97
N GLY A 225 -0.62 -16.95 -12.59
CA GLY A 225 0.06 -16.42 -13.77
C GLY A 225 -0.90 -16.18 -14.92
N LYS A 226 -1.81 -17.13 -15.20
CA LYS A 226 -2.85 -16.99 -16.23
C LYS A 226 -3.81 -15.83 -15.95
N GLU A 227 -4.24 -15.66 -14.69
CA GLU A 227 -5.11 -14.55 -14.30
C GLU A 227 -4.40 -13.19 -14.39
N LEU A 228 -3.11 -13.12 -14.00
CA LEU A 228 -2.28 -11.92 -14.15
C LEU A 228 -2.11 -11.55 -15.62
N ASP A 229 -1.85 -12.52 -16.50
CA ASP A 229 -1.72 -12.28 -17.94
C ASP A 229 -3.03 -11.77 -18.54
N ALA A 230 -4.18 -12.32 -18.13
CA ALA A 230 -5.48 -11.83 -18.56
C ALA A 230 -5.73 -10.37 -18.13
N GLN A 231 -5.37 -10.01 -16.88
CA GLN A 231 -5.49 -8.63 -16.41
C GLN A 231 -4.52 -7.69 -17.15
N ARG A 232 -3.30 -8.16 -17.43
CA ARG A 232 -2.30 -7.38 -18.17
C ARG A 232 -2.76 -7.05 -19.58
N THR A 233 -3.25 -8.05 -20.32
CA THR A 233 -3.78 -7.85 -21.68
C THR A 233 -4.90 -6.81 -21.68
N PHE A 234 -5.84 -6.93 -20.74
CA PHE A 234 -6.92 -5.94 -20.58
C PHE A 234 -6.39 -4.51 -20.38
N LEU A 235 -5.35 -4.35 -19.54
CA LEU A 235 -4.74 -3.03 -19.28
C LEU A 235 -4.02 -2.48 -20.53
N THR A 236 -3.31 -3.33 -21.26
CA THR A 236 -2.61 -2.94 -22.50
C THR A 236 -3.59 -2.55 -23.59
N ASP A 237 -4.70 -3.28 -23.76
CA ASP A 237 -5.73 -2.94 -24.75
C ASP A 237 -6.37 -1.58 -24.45
N ARG A 238 -6.71 -1.31 -23.19
CA ARG A 238 -7.23 0.00 -22.76
C ARG A 238 -6.22 1.13 -23.00
N GLN A 239 -4.93 0.89 -22.76
CA GLN A 239 -3.87 1.86 -23.05
C GLN A 239 -3.76 2.16 -24.54
N ASN A 240 -3.83 1.14 -25.38
CA ASN A 240 -3.78 1.28 -26.83
C ASN A 240 -4.99 2.04 -27.37
N GLU A 241 -6.20 1.71 -26.91
CA GLU A 241 -7.43 2.43 -27.28
C GLU A 241 -7.35 3.92 -26.90
N GLN A 242 -6.89 4.24 -25.69
CA GLN A 242 -6.71 5.62 -25.25
C GLN A 242 -5.66 6.36 -26.08
N HIS A 243 -4.56 5.69 -26.43
CA HIS A 243 -3.53 6.27 -27.28
C HIS A 243 -4.08 6.57 -28.67
N GLN A 244 -4.79 5.63 -29.30
CA GLN A 244 -5.42 5.83 -30.60
C GLN A 244 -6.42 6.98 -30.58
N ARG A 245 -7.28 7.07 -29.56
CA ARG A 245 -8.24 8.19 -29.42
C ARG A 245 -7.54 9.55 -29.35
N LYS A 246 -6.40 9.63 -28.66
CA LYS A 246 -5.60 10.86 -28.58
C LYS A 246 -4.97 11.22 -29.93
N VAL A 247 -4.42 10.24 -30.65
CA VAL A 247 -3.82 10.46 -31.97
C VAL A 247 -4.89 10.92 -32.97
N TRP A 248 -6.02 10.22 -33.06
CA TRP A 248 -7.12 10.60 -33.95
C TRP A 248 -7.71 11.97 -33.58
N GLY A 249 -7.89 12.25 -32.29
CA GLY A 249 -8.33 13.57 -31.82
C GLY A 249 -7.37 14.69 -32.24
N ALA A 250 -6.06 14.48 -32.10
CA ALA A 250 -5.04 15.44 -32.52
C ALA A 250 -5.04 15.66 -34.04
N LEU A 251 -5.20 14.59 -34.84
CA LEU A 251 -5.30 14.70 -36.30
C LEU A 251 -6.54 15.49 -36.72
N VAL A 252 -7.70 15.23 -36.11
CA VAL A 252 -8.94 15.96 -36.42
C VAL A 252 -8.80 17.44 -36.05
N VAL A 253 -8.29 17.75 -34.85
CA VAL A 253 -8.06 19.14 -34.43
C VAL A 253 -7.05 19.83 -35.36
N GLY A 254 -5.96 19.15 -35.73
CA GLY A 254 -4.98 19.68 -36.68
C GLY A 254 -5.58 19.99 -38.05
N LEU A 255 -6.42 19.09 -38.59
CA LEU A 255 -7.12 19.32 -39.86
C LEU A 255 -8.07 20.51 -39.78
N LEU A 256 -8.84 20.63 -38.70
CA LEU A 256 -9.75 21.77 -38.49
C LEU A 256 -9.00 23.11 -38.44
N LEU A 257 -7.83 23.14 -37.78
CA LEU A 257 -6.98 24.33 -37.73
C LEU A 257 -6.40 24.69 -39.11
N LEU A 258 -5.99 23.70 -39.90
CA LEU A 258 -5.51 23.91 -41.27
C LEU A 258 -6.61 24.45 -42.19
N VAL A 259 -7.83 23.90 -42.10
CA VAL A 259 -9.00 24.40 -42.84
C VAL A 259 -9.32 25.83 -42.42
N ALA A 260 -9.33 26.12 -41.11
CA ALA A 260 -9.56 27.48 -40.61
C ALA A 260 -8.51 28.48 -41.12
N LEU A 261 -7.23 28.07 -41.15
CA LEU A 261 -6.14 28.88 -41.69
C LEU A 261 -6.31 29.11 -43.19
N ALA A 262 -6.66 28.08 -43.96
CA ALA A 262 -6.90 28.20 -45.39
C ALA A 262 -8.06 29.16 -45.69
N CYS A 263 -9.18 29.04 -44.97
CA CYS A 263 -10.31 29.97 -45.08
C CYS A 263 -9.91 31.41 -44.72
N HIS A 264 -9.08 31.59 -43.69
CA HIS A 264 -8.58 32.92 -43.30
C HIS A 264 -7.70 33.54 -44.39
N LEU A 265 -6.78 32.77 -44.97
CA LEU A 265 -5.91 33.23 -46.05
C LEU A 265 -6.70 33.55 -47.32
N LEU A 266 -7.67 32.70 -47.69
CA LEU A 266 -8.57 32.97 -48.81
C LEU A 266 -9.37 34.26 -48.62
N LYS A 267 -9.93 34.48 -47.43
CA LYS A 267 -10.65 35.74 -47.13
C LYS A 267 -9.75 36.96 -47.39
N LYS A 268 -8.49 36.90 -46.96
CA LYS A 268 -7.53 38.01 -47.12
C LYS A 268 -7.13 38.28 -48.58
N THR A 269 -7.27 37.30 -49.49
CA THR A 269 -6.98 37.52 -50.92
C THR A 269 -8.13 38.19 -51.68
N TYR A 270 -9.34 38.26 -51.12
CA TYR A 270 -10.51 38.88 -51.75
C TYR A 270 -10.88 40.25 -51.16
N GLU A 271 -10.17 40.71 -50.12
CA GLU A 271 -10.23 42.08 -49.57
C GLU A 271 -9.06 42.91 -50.12
#